data_AF-A0A2P8GRE6-F1
#
_entry.id   AF-A0A2P8GRE6-F1
#
_cell.length_a   1.000
_cell.length_b   1.000
_cell.length_c   1.000
_cell.angle_alpha   90.00
_cell.angle_beta   90.00
_cell.angle_gamma   90.00
#
_symmetry.space_group_name_H-M   'P 1'
#
loop_
_entity.id
_entity.type
_entity.pdbx_description
1 polymer ?
#
loop_
_entity_poly.entity_id
_entity_poly.type
_entity_poly.pdbx_seq_one_letter_code
_entity_poly.pdbx_strand_id
1 'polypeptide(L)'
;MIKGFKEFILRGNVIDLAVAVVIGAAFTAVVTSIVDNLFNPIISALFNAESLNKALPLAIPTVSGGSSTIYFGAIIGAILNFLIIAAVVYFVFVLPINTLKKRADALLAKNKPAGDNEAPLAPTEVELLAEIRDLLAKREV
;
A
#
# COMPACT_ATOMS: atom_id res chain seq x y z
N MET A 1 -22.98 5.47 -28.74
CA MET A 1 -21.74 5.00 -28.09
C MET A 1 -21.30 5.92 -26.95
N ILE A 2 -21.11 7.24 -27.18
CA ILE A 2 -20.70 8.21 -26.15
C ILE A 2 -21.65 8.28 -24.93
N LYS A 3 -22.98 8.16 -25.15
CA LYS A 3 -23.97 8.18 -24.06
C LYS A 3 -23.85 6.95 -23.13
N GLY A 4 -23.69 5.75 -23.72
CA GLY A 4 -23.47 4.50 -22.98
C GLY A 4 -22.10 4.43 -22.29
N PHE A 5 -21.07 5.06 -22.86
CA PHE A 5 -19.77 5.20 -22.19
C PHE A 5 -19.85 6.12 -20.96
N LYS A 6 -20.58 7.24 -21.07
CA LYS A 6 -20.86 8.12 -19.93
C LYS A 6 -21.64 7.39 -18.83
N GLU A 7 -22.69 6.63 -19.17
CA GLU A 7 -23.44 5.80 -18.21
C GLU A 7 -22.61 4.67 -17.59
N PHE A 8 -21.60 4.16 -18.30
CA PHE A 8 -20.66 3.17 -17.76
C PHE A 8 -19.70 3.79 -16.75
N ILE A 9 -19.10 4.94 -17.06
CA ILE A 9 -18.19 5.66 -16.15
C ILE A 9 -18.95 6.19 -14.94
N LEU A 10 -20.18 6.67 -15.11
CA LEU A 10 -21.00 7.20 -14.01
C LEU A 10 -21.45 6.12 -13.01
N ARG A 11 -21.22 4.83 -13.27
CA ARG A 11 -21.24 3.83 -12.19
C ARG A 11 -20.03 4.10 -11.29
N GLY A 12 -20.25 4.85 -10.20
CA GLY A 12 -19.19 5.39 -9.32
C GLY A 12 -18.05 4.41 -8.97
N ASN A 13 -18.36 3.12 -8.83
CA ASN A 13 -17.36 2.07 -8.62
C ASN A 13 -16.24 2.02 -9.69
N VAL A 14 -16.51 2.39 -10.94
CA VAL A 14 -15.50 2.39 -12.03
C VAL A 14 -14.55 3.59 -11.91
N ILE A 15 -15.06 4.76 -11.52
CA ILE A 15 -14.24 5.96 -11.33
C ILE A 15 -13.30 5.76 -10.15
N ASP A 16 -13.83 5.27 -9.02
CA ASP A 16 -13.02 5.05 -7.81
C ASP A 16 -11.92 4.03 -8.06
N LEU A 17 -12.24 2.94 -8.78
CA LEU A 17 -11.25 1.95 -9.20
C LEU A 17 -10.19 2.56 -10.13
N ALA A 18 -10.61 3.34 -11.13
CA ALA A 18 -9.68 3.98 -12.07
C ALA A 18 -8.72 4.94 -11.35
N VAL A 19 -9.25 5.75 -10.42
CA VAL A 19 -8.46 6.66 -9.60
C VAL A 19 -7.48 5.88 -8.71
N ALA A 20 -7.93 4.80 -8.06
CA ALA A 20 -7.07 3.96 -7.22
C ALA A 20 -5.90 3.37 -8.01
N VAL A 21 -6.14 2.87 -9.23
CA VAL A 21 -5.09 2.31 -10.10
C VAL A 21 -4.09 3.37 -10.53
N VAL A 22 -4.55 4.54 -10.98
CA VAL A 22 -3.67 5.64 -11.43
C VAL A 22 -2.82 6.17 -10.28
N ILE A 23 -3.43 6.40 -9.11
CA ILE A 23 -2.71 6.87 -7.92
C ILE A 23 -1.72 5.81 -7.44
N GLY A 24 -2.11 4.53 -7.44
CA GLY A 24 -1.22 3.42 -7.06
C GLY A 24 0.02 3.32 -7.97
N ALA A 25 -0.16 3.47 -9.28
CA ALA A 25 0.94 3.48 -10.25
C ALA A 25 1.87 4.69 -10.05
N ALA A 26 1.32 5.89 -9.90
CA ALA A 26 2.09 7.10 -9.65
C ALA A 26 2.88 7.03 -8.34
N PHE A 27 2.25 6.52 -7.28
CA PHE A 27 2.89 6.33 -5.99
C PHE A 27 4.05 5.34 -6.07
N THR A 28 3.85 4.21 -6.76
CA THR A 28 4.90 3.22 -6.99
C THR A 28 6.10 3.83 -7.70
N ALA A 29 5.86 4.65 -8.73
CA ALA A 29 6.93 5.35 -9.46
C ALA A 29 7.75 6.30 -8.57
N VAL A 30 7.09 7.04 -7.66
CA VAL A 30 7.78 7.92 -6.69
C VAL A 30 8.64 7.11 -5.74
N VAL A 31 8.10 6.03 -5.16
CA VAL A 31 8.84 5.16 -4.25
C VAL A 31 10.04 4.53 -4.93
N THR A 32 9.85 3.97 -6.14
CA THR A 32 10.93 3.39 -6.93
C THR A 32 12.01 4.42 -7.23
N SER A 33 11.65 5.64 -7.61
CA SER A 33 12.61 6.71 -7.87
C SER A 33 13.45 7.06 -6.64
N ILE A 34 12.84 7.14 -5.46
CA ILE A 34 13.58 7.40 -4.21
C ILE A 34 14.55 6.25 -3.92
N VAL A 35 14.11 5.01 -4.09
CA VAL A 35 14.95 3.83 -3.82
C VAL A 35 16.10 3.77 -4.81
N ASP A 36 15.83 3.92 -6.10
CA ASP A 36 16.82 3.81 -7.16
C ASP A 36 17.85 4.94 -7.13
N ASN A 37 17.45 6.16 -6.77
CA ASN A 37 18.33 7.32 -6.82
C ASN A 37 18.98 7.67 -5.47
N LEU A 38 18.37 7.31 -4.34
CA LEU A 38 18.91 7.62 -3.01
C LEU A 38 19.48 6.39 -2.33
N PHE A 39 18.72 5.30 -2.26
CA PHE A 39 19.12 4.12 -1.48
C PHE A 39 20.09 3.23 -2.24
N ASN A 40 19.83 2.91 -3.50
CA ASN A 40 20.70 2.03 -4.30
C ASN A 40 22.15 2.54 -4.38
N PRO A 41 22.43 3.86 -4.56
CA PRO A 41 23.79 4.38 -4.52
C PRO A 41 24.45 4.28 -3.13
N ILE A 42 23.69 4.49 -2.05
CA ILE A 42 24.22 4.36 -0.68
C ILE A 42 24.56 2.91 -0.38
N ILE A 43 23.70 1.98 -0.77
CA ILE A 43 23.91 0.55 -0.58
C ILE A 43 25.05 0.08 -1.48
N SER A 44 25.13 0.56 -2.72
CA SER A 44 26.22 0.19 -3.62
C SER A 44 27.56 0.72 -3.13
N ALA A 45 27.60 1.89 -2.50
CA ALA A 45 28.78 2.43 -1.86
C ALA A 45 29.19 1.66 -0.60
N LEU A 46 28.22 1.25 0.25
CA LEU A 46 28.50 0.55 1.51
C LEU A 46 28.81 -0.95 1.33
N PHE A 47 28.10 -1.61 0.41
CA PHE A 47 28.24 -3.05 0.14
C PHE A 47 29.11 -3.36 -1.08
N ASN A 48 29.68 -2.32 -1.72
CA ASN A 48 30.44 -2.43 -2.97
C ASN A 48 29.66 -3.28 -4.00
N ALA A 49 28.50 -2.80 -4.48
CA ALA A 49 27.54 -3.59 -5.28
C ALA A 49 28.12 -4.23 -6.55
N GLU A 50 29.27 -3.75 -7.04
CA GLU A 50 30.01 -4.44 -8.10
C GLU A 50 30.41 -5.88 -7.69
N SER A 51 30.62 -6.10 -6.39
CA SER A 51 30.92 -7.39 -5.77
C SER A 51 29.70 -8.26 -5.55
N LEU A 52 28.48 -7.70 -5.41
CA LEU A 52 27.27 -8.51 -5.19
C LEU A 52 26.69 -9.05 -6.50
N ASN A 53 26.66 -8.26 -7.57
CA ASN A 53 26.29 -8.76 -8.90
C ASN A 53 27.31 -9.75 -9.49
N LYS A 54 28.56 -9.72 -8.98
CA LYS A 54 29.64 -10.65 -9.35
C LYS A 54 29.93 -11.71 -8.26
N ALA A 55 29.18 -11.75 -7.16
CA ALA A 55 29.36 -12.74 -6.10
C ALA A 55 28.69 -14.07 -6.49
N LEU A 56 29.43 -15.17 -6.31
CA LEU A 56 29.08 -16.54 -6.71
C LEU A 56 28.74 -16.70 -8.20
N PRO A 57 29.70 -16.45 -9.13
CA PRO A 57 29.53 -16.84 -10.51
C PRO A 57 29.55 -18.38 -10.60
N LEU A 58 28.39 -18.99 -10.74
CA LEU A 58 28.27 -20.41 -11.08
C LEU A 58 28.14 -20.52 -12.59
N ALA A 59 29.24 -20.88 -13.25
CA ALA A 59 29.25 -21.17 -14.68
C ALA A 59 28.61 -22.54 -14.91
N ILE A 60 27.49 -22.56 -15.62
CA ILE A 60 26.79 -23.77 -16.02
C ILE A 60 27.00 -23.95 -17.53
N PRO A 61 27.49 -25.12 -18.00
CA PRO A 61 27.64 -25.38 -19.43
C PRO A 61 26.27 -25.41 -20.10
N THR A 62 26.11 -24.67 -21.21
CA THR A 62 24.87 -24.72 -22.00
C THR A 62 24.92 -25.88 -23.00
N VAL A 63 23.75 -26.43 -23.32
CA VAL A 63 23.58 -27.55 -24.27
C VAL A 63 24.06 -27.18 -25.69
N SER A 64 24.26 -25.89 -25.97
CA SER A 64 24.75 -25.33 -27.23
C SER A 64 26.24 -24.99 -27.26
N GLY A 65 27.03 -25.38 -26.24
CA GLY A 65 28.49 -25.16 -26.21
C GLY A 65 28.93 -23.75 -25.76
N GLY A 66 28.04 -23.00 -25.11
CA GLY A 66 28.35 -21.73 -24.46
C GLY A 66 28.49 -21.86 -22.94
N SER A 67 28.85 -20.75 -22.28
CA SER A 67 28.80 -20.63 -20.81
C SER A 67 27.65 -19.71 -20.42
N SER A 68 26.74 -20.19 -19.57
CA SER A 68 25.73 -19.35 -18.92
C SER A 68 26.13 -19.20 -17.45
N THR A 69 26.31 -17.95 -17.02
CA THR A 69 26.71 -17.66 -15.64
C THR A 69 25.45 -17.31 -14.85
N ILE A 70 25.11 -18.12 -13.85
CA ILE A 70 24.05 -17.78 -12.90
C ILE A 70 24.68 -16.92 -11.79
N TYR A 71 24.25 -15.67 -11.72
CA TYR A 71 24.63 -14.74 -10.66
C TYR A 71 23.63 -14.84 -9.51
N PHE A 72 23.89 -15.71 -8.53
CA PHE A 72 23.06 -15.82 -7.32
C PHE A 72 23.02 -14.51 -6.52
N GLY A 73 24.08 -13.71 -6.60
CA GLY A 73 24.12 -12.40 -5.97
C GLY A 73 23.14 -11.38 -6.57
N ALA A 74 22.68 -11.54 -7.81
CA ALA A 74 21.62 -10.72 -8.38
C ALA A 74 20.26 -10.98 -7.72
N ILE A 75 19.98 -12.24 -7.33
CA ILE A 75 18.75 -12.61 -6.63
C ILE A 75 18.76 -12.05 -5.21
N ILE A 76 19.89 -12.17 -4.51
CA ILE A 76 20.06 -11.61 -3.16
C ILE A 76 19.94 -10.07 -3.20
N GLY A 77 20.54 -9.44 -4.22
CA GLY A 77 20.40 -8.00 -4.46
C GLY A 77 18.94 -7.58 -4.69
N ALA A 78 18.18 -8.34 -5.48
CA ALA A 78 16.77 -8.08 -5.72
C ALA A 78 15.92 -8.22 -4.45
N ILE A 79 16.18 -9.24 -3.61
CA ILE A 79 15.49 -9.43 -2.33
C ILE A 79 15.81 -8.29 -1.36
N LEU A 80 17.09 -7.89 -1.29
CA LEU A 80 17.52 -6.78 -0.45
C LEU A 80 16.82 -5.48 -0.89
N ASN A 81 16.83 -5.20 -2.20
CA ASN A 81 16.14 -4.04 -2.77
C ASN A 81 14.64 -4.05 -2.44
N PHE A 82 13.97 -5.19 -2.59
CA PHE A 82 12.56 -5.34 -2.21
C PHE A 82 12.31 -5.03 -0.72
N LEU A 83 13.15 -5.54 0.17
CA LEU A 83 13.05 -5.26 1.61
C LEU A 83 13.21 -3.77 1.93
N ILE A 84 14.11 -3.08 1.22
CA ILE A 84 14.33 -1.64 1.38
C ILE A 84 13.12 -0.84 0.89
N ILE A 85 12.59 -1.17 -0.29
CA ILE A 85 11.35 -0.56 -0.80
C ILE A 85 10.23 -0.71 0.22
N ALA A 86 10.03 -1.92 0.72
CA ALA A 86 9.00 -2.21 1.73
C ALA A 86 9.22 -1.40 3.02
N ALA A 87 10.47 -1.29 3.50
CA ALA A 87 10.82 -0.50 4.67
C ALA A 87 10.53 1.00 4.46
N VAL A 88 10.92 1.57 3.31
CA VAL A 88 10.67 2.97 2.97
C VAL A 88 9.18 3.25 2.90
N VAL A 89 8.40 2.40 2.21
CA VAL A 89 6.94 2.55 2.13
C VAL A 89 6.31 2.51 3.52
N TYR A 90 6.74 1.57 4.35
CA TYR A 90 6.22 1.42 5.70
C TYR A 90 6.53 2.63 6.59
N PHE A 91 7.80 3.06 6.67
CA PHE A 91 8.22 4.12 7.58
C PHE A 91 7.79 5.52 7.11
N VAL A 92 7.82 5.80 5.81
CA VAL A 92 7.54 7.15 5.27
C VAL A 92 6.04 7.38 5.09
N PHE A 93 5.25 6.34 4.80
CA PHE A 93 3.83 6.51 4.48
C PHE A 93 2.91 5.78 5.45
N VAL A 94 3.10 4.48 5.66
CA VAL A 94 2.17 3.68 6.49
C VAL A 94 2.20 4.13 7.95
N LEU A 95 3.38 4.30 8.54
CA LEU A 95 3.55 4.70 9.93
C LEU A 95 2.94 6.09 10.23
N PRO A 96 3.22 7.16 9.47
CA PRO A 96 2.59 8.45 9.73
C PRO A 96 1.08 8.42 9.51
N ILE A 97 0.58 7.78 8.45
CA ILE A 97 -0.87 7.69 8.22
C ILE A 97 -1.55 6.93 9.35
N ASN A 98 -0.97 5.81 9.79
CA ASN A 98 -1.53 4.99 10.86
C ASN A 98 -1.47 5.71 12.22
N THR A 99 -0.41 6.48 12.49
CA THR A 99 -0.32 7.28 13.72
C THR A 99 -1.27 8.48 13.70
N LEU A 100 -1.48 9.13 12.55
CA LEU A 100 -2.46 10.19 12.39
C LEU A 100 -3.89 9.67 12.54
N LYS A 101 -4.23 8.52 11.93
CA LYS A 101 -5.54 7.87 12.14
C LYS A 101 -5.77 7.56 13.62
N LYS A 102 -4.82 6.92 14.29
CA LYS A 102 -4.92 6.64 15.74
C LYS A 102 -5.13 7.90 16.57
N ARG A 103 -4.51 9.03 16.20
CA ARG A 103 -4.71 10.33 16.87
C ARG A 103 -6.08 10.92 16.55
N ALA A 104 -6.54 10.86 15.31
CA ALA A 104 -7.87 11.32 14.91
C ALA A 104 -8.98 10.51 15.63
N ASP A 105 -8.84 9.19 15.66
CA ASP A 105 -9.77 8.29 16.35
C ASP A 105 -9.74 8.52 17.87
N ALA A 106 -8.56 8.78 18.45
CA ALA A 106 -8.44 9.11 19.87
C ALA A 106 -9.03 10.49 20.22
N LEU A 107 -8.95 11.47 19.31
CA LEU A 107 -9.58 12.78 19.49
C LEU A 107 -11.11 12.69 19.34
N LEU A 108 -11.60 11.89 18.39
CA LEU A 108 -13.04 11.59 18.25
C LEU A 108 -13.58 10.82 19.46
N ALA A 109 -12.81 9.88 20.02
CA ALA A 109 -13.18 9.17 21.24
C ALA A 109 -13.15 10.08 22.48
N LYS A 110 -12.23 11.05 22.54
CA LYS A 110 -12.10 12.00 23.66
C LYS A 110 -13.10 13.16 23.59
N ASN A 111 -13.54 13.53 22.40
CA ASN A 111 -14.56 14.55 22.16
C ASN A 111 -15.98 14.01 22.16
N LYS A 112 -16.24 12.73 22.46
CA LYS A 112 -17.60 12.23 22.67
C LYS A 112 -18.15 12.91 23.93
N PRO A 113 -18.98 13.95 23.82
CA PRO A 113 -19.52 14.60 25.00
C PRO A 113 -20.57 13.65 25.56
N ALA A 114 -20.51 13.38 26.86
CA ALA A 114 -21.69 12.96 27.59
C ALA A 114 -22.63 14.17 27.62
N GLY A 115 -23.42 14.36 26.56
CA GLY A 115 -24.33 15.49 26.44
C GLY A 115 -24.48 15.97 25.00
N ASP A 116 -25.57 15.52 24.38
CA ASP A 116 -26.43 16.21 23.42
C ASP A 116 -25.81 17.31 22.53
N ASN A 117 -25.94 17.08 21.21
CA ASN A 117 -25.86 18.04 20.09
C ASN A 117 -24.49 18.26 19.42
N GLU A 118 -23.92 17.22 18.85
CA GLU A 118 -23.12 17.37 17.63
C GLU A 118 -23.84 16.65 16.48
N ALA A 119 -24.02 17.35 15.36
CA ALA A 119 -24.72 16.86 14.19
C ALA A 119 -24.23 15.43 13.86
N PRO A 120 -25.12 14.42 13.87
CA PRO A 120 -24.69 13.03 13.78
C PRO A 120 -23.94 12.83 12.46
N LEU A 121 -22.69 12.33 12.54
CA LEU A 121 -22.24 11.39 11.52
C LEU A 121 -23.40 10.42 11.36
N ALA A 122 -24.05 10.42 10.20
CA ALA A 122 -25.22 9.59 9.96
C ALA A 122 -24.91 8.21 10.53
N PRO A 123 -25.72 7.70 11.48
CA PRO A 123 -25.41 6.47 12.18
C PRO A 123 -25.08 5.41 11.15
N THR A 124 -23.94 4.74 11.34
CA THR A 124 -23.49 3.74 10.39
C THR A 124 -24.60 2.70 10.23
N GLU A 125 -24.73 2.10 9.05
CA GLU A 125 -25.77 1.09 8.79
C GLU A 125 -25.75 0.00 9.88
N VAL A 126 -24.57 -0.31 10.41
CA VAL A 126 -24.37 -1.23 11.53
C VAL A 126 -24.99 -0.73 12.85
N GLU A 127 -24.82 0.56 13.18
CA GLU A 127 -25.43 1.18 14.36
C GLU A 127 -26.96 1.24 14.24
N LEU A 128 -27.48 1.61 13.05
CA LEU A 128 -28.92 1.59 12.78
C LEU A 128 -29.51 0.18 12.88
N LEU A 129 -28.82 -0.82 12.34
CA LEU A 129 -29.25 -2.22 12.44
C LEU A 129 -29.22 -2.73 13.89
N ALA A 130 -28.25 -2.30 14.69
CA ALA A 130 -28.20 -2.61 16.11
C ALA A 130 -29.37 -1.98 16.87
N GLU A 131 -29.70 -0.70 16.61
CA GLU A 131 -30.89 -0.06 17.17
C GLU A 131 -32.18 -0.75 16.74
N ILE A 132 -32.34 -1.09 15.45
CA ILE A 132 -33.52 -1.80 14.94
C ILE A 132 -33.67 -3.16 15.63
N ARG A 133 -32.58 -3.92 15.79
CA ARG A 133 -32.57 -5.19 16.52
C ARG A 133 -33.06 -4.98 17.96
N ASP A 134 -32.53 -3.99 18.65
CA ASP A 134 -32.85 -3.74 20.06
C ASP A 134 -34.29 -3.24 20.24
N LEU A 135 -34.81 -2.46 19.28
CA LEU A 135 -36.21 -2.04 19.24
C LEU A 135 -37.17 -3.21 18.95
N LEU A 136 -36.78 -4.13 18.07
CA LEU A 136 -37.57 -5.34 17.79
C LEU A 136 -37.58 -6.29 19.00
N ALA A 137 -36.43 -6.50 19.64
CA ALA A 137 -36.35 -7.33 20.85
C ALA A 137 -37.23 -6.79 22.00
N LYS A 138 -37.38 -5.46 22.12
CA LYS A 138 -38.29 -4.83 23.09
C LYS A 138 -39.78 -4.95 22.74
N ARG A 139 -40.12 -5.24 21.48
CA ARG A 139 -41.51 -5.33 20.99
C ARG A 139 -42.08 -6.75 21.03
N GLU A 140 -41.23 -7.78 21.11
CA GLU A 140 -41.64 -9.18 21.25
C GLU A 140 -41.92 -9.61 22.72
N VAL A 141 -42.16 -8.64 23.61
CA VAL A 141 -42.67 -8.82 24.99
C VAL A 141 -44.01 -8.10 25.11
#